data_AF-A0A3C0FYM9-F1
#
_entry.id   AF-A0A3C0FYM9-F1
#
_cell.length_a   1.000
_cell.length_b   1.000
_cell.length_c   1.000
_cell.angle_alpha   90.00
_cell.angle_beta   90.00
_cell.angle_gamma   90.00
#
_symmetry.space_group_name_H-M   'P 1'
#
loop_
_entity.id
_entity.type
_entity.pdbx_description
1 polymer ?
#
loop_
_entity_poly.entity_id
_entity_poly.type
_entity_poly.pdbx_seq_one_letter_code
_entity_poly.pdbx_strand_id
1 'polypeptide(L)' 'MKWNKQYNYPPCVRSTTDGLRTYDIGNEKLPSVTTILGATQSDEKKESIARWTARVGEDEAIRVRDQAA' A
#
# COMPACT_ATOMS: atom_id res chain seq x y z
N MET A 1 -1.50 26.49 -10.29
CA MET A 1 -2.51 25.47 -9.88
C MET A 1 -3.72 26.18 -9.31
N LYS A 2 -4.93 25.96 -9.85
CA LYS A 2 -6.17 26.56 -9.31
C LYS A 2 -6.72 25.62 -8.24
N TRP A 3 -6.72 26.06 -6.98
CA TRP A 3 -7.21 25.23 -5.88
C TRP A 3 -8.74 25.08 -5.96
N ASN A 4 -9.21 23.86 -6.18
CA ASN A 4 -10.64 23.54 -6.10
C ASN A 4 -11.01 23.24 -4.65
N LYS A 5 -11.90 24.04 -4.06
CA LYS A 5 -12.39 23.88 -2.67
C LYS A 5 -13.74 23.15 -2.59
N GLN A 6 -14.08 22.37 -3.61
CA GLN A 6 -15.35 21.62 -3.66
C GLN A 6 -15.52 20.64 -2.47
N TYR A 7 -14.42 20.21 -1.85
CA TYR A 7 -14.42 19.28 -0.73
C TYR A 7 -13.73 19.87 0.50
N ASN A 8 -14.07 19.35 1.68
CA ASN A 8 -13.34 19.64 2.90
C ASN A 8 -12.00 18.88 2.87
N TYR A 9 -10.89 19.61 2.97
CA TYR A 9 -9.56 19.05 3.02
C TYR A 9 -9.00 19.26 4.44
N PRO A 10 -9.22 18.31 5.37
CA PRO A 10 -8.70 18.45 6.72
C PRO A 10 -7.16 18.47 6.71
N PRO A 11 -6.52 19.20 7.64
CA PRO A 11 -5.08 19.26 7.72
C PRO A 11 -4.52 17.87 8.09
N CYS A 12 -3.47 17.44 7.38
CA CYS A 12 -2.74 16.23 7.71
C CYS A 12 -1.54 16.55 8.61
N VAL A 13 -1.38 15.78 9.69
CA VAL A 13 -0.22 15.89 10.58
C VAL A 13 0.82 14.89 10.14
N ARG A 14 2.03 15.36 9.83
CA ARG A 14 3.17 14.48 9.52
C ARG A 14 3.79 13.99 10.83
N SER A 15 3.93 12.68 10.98
CA SER A 15 4.70 12.03 12.04
C SER A 15 5.81 11.15 11.45
N THR A 16 6.80 10.80 12.26
CA THR A 16 7.84 9.83 11.91
C THR A 16 7.81 8.72 12.96
N THR A 17 7.44 7.50 12.56
CA THR A 17 7.43 6.32 13.42
C THR A 17 8.36 5.29 12.80
N ASP A 18 9.34 4.78 13.56
CA ASP A 18 10.32 3.78 13.11
C ASP A 18 11.08 4.16 11.83
N GLY A 19 11.30 5.46 11.61
CA GLY A 19 11.96 5.99 10.41
C GLY A 19 11.05 6.12 9.18
N LEU A 20 9.79 5.65 9.25
CA LEU A 20 8.79 5.82 8.20
C LEU A 20 7.98 7.11 8.39
N ARG A 21 7.64 7.75 7.28
CA ARG A 21 6.74 8.91 7.26
C ARG A 21 5.30 8.42 7.37
N THR A 22 4.61 8.82 8.44
CA THR A 22 3.19 8.56 8.65
C THR A 22 2.42 9.87 8.59
N TYR A 23 1.18 9.83 8.09
CA TYR A 23 0.30 10.98 8.07
C TYR A 23 -0.98 10.63 8.78
N ASP A 24 -1.43 11.51 9.67
CA ASP A 24 -2.65 11.30 10.44
C ASP A 24 -3.64 12.43 10.13
N ILE A 25 -4.92 12.08 10.06
CA ILE A 25 -6.03 13.04 10.03
C ILE A 25 -6.83 12.84 11.32
N GLY A 26 -6.67 13.78 12.26
CA GLY A 26 -7.25 13.63 13.59
C GLY A 26 -6.68 12.41 14.32
N ASN A 27 -7.49 11.36 14.47
CA ASN A 27 -7.10 10.11 15.14
C ASN A 27 -6.90 8.93 14.16
N GLU A 28 -7.07 9.14 12.86
CA GLU A 28 -6.93 8.08 11.85
C GLU A 28 -5.62 8.21 11.10
N LYS A 29 -4.92 7.07 10.96
CA LYS A 29 -3.68 6.98 10.18
C LYS A 29 -4.01 6.77 8.71
N LEU A 30 -3.41 7.60 7.85
CA LEU A 30 -3.54 7.44 6.41
C LEU A 30 -2.72 6.24 5.91
N PRO A 31 -3.28 5.44 4.99
CA PRO A 31 -2.56 4.34 4.38
C PRO A 31 -1.39 4.86 3.53
N SER A 32 -0.33 4.05 3.42
CA SER A 32 0.79 4.36 2.52
C SER A 32 0.36 4.22 1.05
N VAL A 33 1.13 4.83 0.14
CA VAL A 33 0.91 4.67 -1.31
C VAL A 33 0.90 3.19 -1.70
N THR A 34 1.83 2.41 -1.18
CA THR A 34 1.93 0.96 -1.43
C THR A 34 0.68 0.22 -0.92
N THR A 35 0.17 0.62 0.24
CA THR A 35 -1.07 0.05 0.81
C THR A 35 -2.27 0.32 -0.08
N ILE A 36 -2.42 1.55 -0.57
CA ILE A 36 -3.52 1.93 -1.47
C ILE A 36 -3.43 1.11 -2.76
N LEU A 37 -2.25 1.06 -3.39
CA LEU A 37 -2.05 0.30 -4.63
C LEU A 37 -2.31 -1.20 -4.45
N GLY A 38 -1.93 -1.76 -3.31
CA GLY A 38 -2.23 -3.17 -2.97
C GLY A 38 -3.72 -3.44 -2.79
N ALA A 39 -4.46 -2.49 -2.19
CA ALA A 39 -5.90 -2.60 -1.99
C ALA A 39 -6.70 -2.42 -3.29
N THR A 40 -6.23 -1.56 -4.20
CA THR A 40 -6.94 -1.21 -5.44
C THR A 40 -6.45 -1.96 -6.68
N GLN A 41 -5.60 -2.97 -6.52
CA GLN A 41 -5.11 -3.75 -7.66
C GLN A 41 -6.25 -4.58 -8.30
N SER A 42 -6.17 -4.78 -9.62
CA SER A 42 -7.15 -5.59 -10.36
C SER A 42 -7.17 -7.03 -9.87
N ASP A 43 -8.34 -7.67 -9.94
CA ASP A 43 -8.50 -9.06 -9.52
C ASP A 43 -7.67 -10.02 -10.41
N GLU A 44 -7.54 -9.73 -11.70
CA GLU A 44 -6.66 -10.47 -12.62
C GLU A 44 -5.21 -10.51 -12.11
N LYS A 45 -4.68 -9.40 -11.58
CA LYS A 45 -3.33 -9.35 -11.04
C LYS A 45 -3.20 -10.23 -9.80
N LYS A 46 -4.20 -10.21 -8.91
CA LYS A 46 -4.23 -11.06 -7.71
C LYS A 46 -4.24 -12.54 -8.09
N GLU A 47 -5.08 -12.91 -9.05
CA GLU A 47 -5.16 -14.28 -9.55
C GLU A 47 -3.86 -14.73 -10.22
N SER A 48 -3.23 -13.88 -11.02
CA SER A 48 -1.96 -14.18 -11.69
C SER A 48 -0.86 -14.51 -10.68
N ILE A 49 -0.76 -13.72 -9.61
CA ILE A 49 0.17 -13.96 -8.51
C ILE A 49 -0.18 -15.28 -7.79
N ALA A 50 -1.45 -15.52 -7.48
CA ALA A 50 -1.88 -16.76 -6.82
C ALA A 50 -1.57 -18.01 -7.65
N ARG A 51 -1.81 -17.98 -8.97
CA ARG A 51 -1.46 -19.08 -9.89
C ARG A 51 0.05 -19.31 -9.94
N TRP A 52 0.83 -18.24 -9.96
CA TRP A 52 2.29 -18.34 -9.92
C TRP A 52 2.77 -18.94 -8.59
N THR A 53 2.25 -18.49 -7.45
CA THR A 53 2.57 -19.04 -6.13
C THR A 53 2.20 -20.52 -6.03
N ALA A 54 1.03 -20.92 -6.52
CA ALA A 54 0.63 -22.33 -6.56
C ALA A 54 1.53 -23.20 -7.45
N ARG A 55 2.09 -22.63 -8.53
CA ARG A 55 3.01 -23.32 -9.43
C ARG A 55 4.41 -23.50 -8.85
N VAL A 56 4.91 -22.51 -8.12
CA VAL A 56 6.28 -22.51 -7.56
C VAL A 56 6.33 -23.17 -6.18
N GLY A 57 5.23 -23.17 -5.44
CA GLY A 57 5.16 -23.58 -4.04
C GLY A 57 5.27 -22.37 -3.10
N GLU A 58 4.58 -22.42 -1.96
CA GLU A 58 4.49 -21.30 -1.03
C GLU A 58 5.84 -20.93 -0.40
N ASP A 59 6.59 -21.92 0.07
CA ASP A 59 7.92 -21.70 0.67
C ASP A 59 8.90 -21.05 -0.31
N GLU A 60 8.92 -21.53 -1.55
CA GLU A 60 9.81 -21.01 -2.58
C GLU A 60 9.35 -19.62 -3.07
N ALA A 61 8.04 -19.37 -3.14
CA ALA A 61 7.51 -18.05 -3.43
C ALA A 61 7.88 -17.02 -2.35
N ILE A 62 7.83 -17.39 -1.07
CA ILE A 62 8.28 -16.54 0.05
C ILE A 62 9.78 -16.27 -0.08
N ARG A 63 10.59 -17.31 -0.32
CA ARG A 63 12.04 -17.19 -0.49
C ARG A 63 12.40 -16.20 -1.62
N VAL A 64 11.75 -16.32 -2.78
CA VAL A 64 11.95 -15.43 -3.92
C VAL A 64 11.52 -14.00 -3.59
N ARG A 65 10.39 -13.81 -2.90
CA ARG A 65 9.90 -12.49 -2.49
C ARG A 65 10.91 -11.77 -1.58
N ASP A 66 11.40 -12.48 -0.56
CA ASP A 66 12.28 -11.88 0.45
C ASP A 66 13.70 -11.65 -0.09
N GLN A 67 14.16 -12.45 -1.06
CA GLN A 67 15.42 -12.20 -1.77
C GLN A 67 15.35 -11.01 -2.75
N ALA A 68 14.16 -10.68 -3.24
CA ALA A 68 13.96 -9.59 -4.19
C ALA A 68 13.76 -8.21 -3.52
N ALA A 69 13.64 -8.17 -2.19
CA ALA A 69 13.48 -6.97 -1.37
C ALA A 69 14.83 -6.28 -1.09
#